data_AF-A0A358XME1-F1
#
_entry.id   AF-A0A358XME1-F1
#
_cell.length_a   1.000
_cell.length_b   1.000
_cell.length_c   1.000
_cell.angle_alpha   90.00
_cell.angle_beta   90.00
_cell.angle_gamma   90.00
#
_symmetry.space_group_name_H-M   'P 1'
#
loop_
_entity.id
_entity.type
_entity.pdbx_description
1 polymer ?
#
loop_
_entity_poly.entity_id
_entity_poly.type
_entity_poly.pdbx_seq_one_letter_code
_entity_poly.pdbx_strand_id
1 'polypeptide(L)'
;MTFGLNRNKVLNIDGGTYYDGNIDGRGNSTIAKEGVALGSFWGYIAKGVNPETGDMIYQMADPEAGLQTSDMAIIGNATPKFSYGMTNDFSYKNFNFSFFLQGVQGNDILNATRIYTEGMWEP
;
A
#
# COMPACT_ATOMS: atom_id res chain seq x y z
N MET A 1 20.43 -14.07 -14.16
CA MET A 1 19.17 -13.90 -13.40
C MET A 1 19.52 -13.34 -12.04
N THR A 2 18.77 -12.36 -11.58
CA THR A 2 18.95 -11.68 -10.29
C THR A 2 17.66 -11.82 -9.49
N PHE A 3 17.80 -12.10 -8.20
CA PHE A 3 16.70 -12.17 -7.25
C PHE A 3 17.06 -11.32 -6.03
N GLY A 4 16.11 -10.55 -5.53
CA GLY A 4 16.31 -9.61 -4.43
C GLY A 4 15.18 -9.66 -3.41
N LEU A 5 15.55 -9.56 -2.13
CA LEU A 5 14.65 -9.40 -1.01
C LEU A 5 14.97 -8.08 -0.32
N ASN A 6 13.94 -7.29 -0.01
CA ASN A 6 14.09 -6.08 0.78
C ASN A 6 13.03 -6.09 1.89
N ARG A 7 13.48 -6.01 3.13
CA ARG A 7 12.61 -5.89 4.30
C ARG A 7 13.20 -4.84 5.22
N ASN A 8 12.35 -3.94 5.69
CA ASN A 8 12.75 -2.87 6.58
C ASN A 8 11.77 -2.78 7.76
N LYS A 9 12.22 -2.13 8.83
CA LYS A 9 11.47 -1.92 10.06
C LYS A 9 12.02 -0.70 10.77
N VAL A 10 11.14 0.19 11.25
CA VAL A 10 11.53 1.31 12.12
C VAL A 10 11.95 0.73 13.48
N LEU A 11 13.19 0.99 13.86
CA LEU A 11 13.79 0.45 15.10
C LEU A 11 13.52 1.36 16.30
N ASN A 12 13.72 2.67 16.14
CA ASN A 12 13.48 3.64 17.19
C ASN A 12 13.14 5.00 16.56
N ILE A 13 12.20 5.72 17.17
CA ILE A 13 11.87 7.10 16.81
C ILE A 13 11.44 7.92 18.05
N ASP A 14 12.09 7.62 19.17
CA ASP A 14 11.85 8.25 20.47
C ASP A 14 10.38 8.18 20.92
N GLY A 15 9.73 7.03 20.68
CA GLY A 15 8.31 6.82 21.03
C GLY A 15 7.30 7.57 20.15
N GLY A 16 7.76 8.32 19.16
CA GLY A 16 6.90 9.07 18.24
C GLY A 16 6.09 8.18 17.31
N THR A 17 4.95 8.70 16.86
CA THR A 17 4.22 8.17 15.71
C THR A 17 4.00 9.31 14.74
N TYR A 18 4.47 9.14 13.51
CA TYR A 18 4.42 10.16 12.48
C TYR A 18 3.48 9.71 11.37
N TYR A 19 2.58 10.61 11.00
CA TYR A 19 1.63 10.41 9.91
C TYR A 19 1.99 11.39 8.80
N ASP A 20 2.09 10.89 7.57
CA ASP A 20 2.48 11.69 6.40
C ASP A 20 1.75 11.19 5.14
N GLY A 21 2.18 11.61 3.95
CA GLY A 21 1.56 11.26 2.69
C GLY A 21 0.14 11.83 2.63
N ASN A 22 0.01 13.13 2.91
CA ASN A 22 -1.28 13.81 2.88
C ASN A 22 -1.93 13.68 1.50
N ILE A 23 -3.18 13.21 1.49
CA ILE A 23 -4.04 13.19 0.32
C ILE A 23 -5.16 14.18 0.61
N ASP A 24 -5.36 15.13 -0.29
CA ASP A 24 -6.37 16.17 -0.15
C ASP A 24 -7.76 15.55 0.03
N GLY A 25 -8.56 16.12 0.93
CA GLY A 25 -9.86 15.57 1.34
C GLY A 25 -9.82 14.34 2.25
N ARG A 26 -8.75 13.53 2.26
CA ARG A 26 -8.63 12.31 3.11
C ARG A 26 -7.77 12.47 4.35
N GLY A 27 -6.69 13.25 4.25
CA GLY A 27 -5.64 13.31 5.26
C GLY A 27 -4.47 12.35 5.00
N ASN A 28 -3.70 12.06 6.04
CA ASN A 28 -2.43 11.32 5.94
C ASN A 28 -2.65 9.84 5.62
N SER A 29 -1.85 9.32 4.69
CA SER A 29 -1.99 7.96 4.15
C SER A 29 -0.82 7.04 4.50
N THR A 30 0.24 7.56 5.11
CA THR A 30 1.41 6.79 5.55
C THR A 30 1.64 6.96 7.04
N ILE A 31 2.29 5.96 7.62
CA ILE A 31 2.68 5.95 9.03
C ILE A 31 4.14 5.52 9.19
N ALA A 32 4.87 6.22 10.05
CA ALA A 32 6.15 5.80 10.58
C ALA A 32 6.01 5.62 12.10
N LYS A 33 6.18 4.37 12.55
CA LYS A 33 6.07 3.96 13.95
C LYS A 33 7.04 2.82 14.22
N GLU A 34 7.64 2.80 15.40
CA GLU A 34 8.46 1.68 15.86
C GLU A 34 7.71 0.35 15.70
N GLY A 35 8.41 -0.66 15.20
CA GLY A 35 7.77 -1.95 14.95
C GLY A 35 7.22 -2.13 13.53
N VAL A 36 6.98 -1.05 12.80
CA VAL A 36 6.33 -1.03 11.49
C VAL A 36 7.36 -0.78 10.39
N ALA A 37 7.10 -1.29 9.19
CA ALA A 37 7.94 -0.98 8.03
C ALA A 37 7.75 0.48 7.59
N LEU A 38 8.82 1.12 7.14
CA LEU A 38 8.74 2.37 6.41
C LEU A 38 8.00 2.15 5.09
N GLY A 39 7.10 3.07 4.75
CA GLY A 39 6.21 2.94 3.60
C GLY A 39 4.95 2.13 3.87
N SER A 40 4.60 1.88 5.14
CA SER A 40 3.30 1.34 5.51
C SER A 40 2.19 2.37 5.32
N PHE A 41 1.08 1.89 4.75
CA PHE A 41 -0.12 2.69 4.55
C PHE A 41 -1.02 2.67 5.78
N TRP A 42 -1.61 3.82 6.11
CA TRP A 42 -2.49 4.03 7.23
C TRP A 42 -3.89 4.42 6.74
N GLY A 43 -4.92 3.76 7.27
CA GLY A 43 -6.30 4.00 6.83
C GLY A 43 -7.33 3.09 7.49
N TYR A 44 -8.60 3.33 7.17
CA TYR A 44 -9.70 2.47 7.56
C TYR A 44 -9.71 1.17 6.75
N ILE A 45 -10.10 0.07 7.39
CA ILE A 45 -10.27 -1.23 6.73
C ILE A 45 -11.71 -1.32 6.22
N ALA A 46 -11.89 -1.22 4.91
CA ALA A 46 -13.17 -1.49 4.27
C ALA A 46 -13.49 -2.99 4.30
N LYS A 47 -14.70 -3.35 4.74
CA LYS A 47 -15.21 -4.74 4.76
C LYS A 47 -16.09 -5.06 3.56
N GLY A 48 -16.60 -4.05 2.88
CA GLY A 48 -17.46 -4.19 1.71
C GLY A 48 -18.38 -2.99 1.57
N VAL A 49 -19.49 -3.20 0.88
CA VAL A 49 -20.53 -2.22 0.64
C VAL A 49 -21.85 -2.78 1.16
N ASN A 50 -22.65 -1.95 1.81
CA ASN A 50 -24.01 -2.32 2.19
C ASN A 50 -24.84 -2.47 0.89
N PRO A 51 -25.41 -3.66 0.62
CA PRO A 51 -26.15 -3.89 -0.62
C PRO A 51 -27.45 -3.10 -0.73
N GLU A 52 -28.00 -2.63 0.39
CA GLU A 52 -29.27 -1.90 0.43
C GLU A 52 -29.06 -0.39 0.26
N THR A 53 -28.03 0.17 0.87
CA THR A 53 -27.78 1.63 0.86
C THR A 53 -26.69 2.05 -0.11
N GLY A 54 -25.82 1.13 -0.52
CA GLY A 54 -24.64 1.44 -1.34
C GLY A 54 -23.47 2.02 -0.54
N ASP A 55 -23.59 2.14 0.78
CA ASP A 55 -22.56 2.74 1.63
C ASP A 55 -21.40 1.79 1.91
N MET A 56 -20.19 2.34 1.96
CA MET A 56 -19.00 1.60 2.38
C MET A 56 -19.09 1.18 3.85
N ILE A 57 -18.89 -0.11 4.12
CA ILE A 57 -18.81 -0.66 5.48
C ILE A 57 -17.35 -0.69 5.90
N TYR A 58 -17.04 -0.06 7.03
CA TYR A 58 -15.71 -0.07 7.63
C TYR A 58 -15.65 -0.96 8.86
N GLN A 59 -14.46 -1.46 9.17
CA GLN A 59 -14.19 -2.11 10.44
C GLN A 59 -14.15 -1.06 11.55
N MET A 60 -15.00 -1.22 12.56
CA MET A 60 -15.16 -0.30 13.68
C MET A 60 -15.04 -1.09 14.98
N ALA A 61 -14.40 -0.51 16.00
CA ALA A 61 -14.32 -1.13 17.31
C ALA A 61 -15.67 -1.07 18.06
N ASP A 62 -16.41 0.02 17.87
CA ASP A 62 -17.75 0.22 18.41
C ASP A 62 -18.68 0.79 17.32
N PRO A 63 -19.62 -0.02 16.80
CA PRO A 63 -20.58 0.43 15.80
C PRO A 63 -21.50 1.56 16.26
N GLU A 64 -21.84 1.63 17.56
CA GLU A 64 -22.76 2.64 18.09
C GLU A 64 -22.10 4.03 18.18
N ALA A 65 -20.78 4.07 18.35
CA ALA A 65 -20.00 5.29 18.42
C ALA A 65 -19.72 5.95 17.06
N GLY A 66 -20.11 5.31 15.94
CA GLY A 66 -19.78 5.80 14.60
C GLY A 66 -18.30 5.65 14.26
N LEU A 67 -17.91 5.96 13.02
CA LEU A 67 -16.53 5.77 12.54
C LEU A 67 -15.58 6.74 13.24
N GLN A 68 -14.59 6.21 13.97
CA GLN A 68 -13.65 7.01 14.76
C GLN A 68 -12.24 6.92 14.19
N THR A 69 -11.43 7.96 14.37
CA THR A 69 -10.01 7.95 13.96
C THR A 69 -9.19 6.82 14.59
N SER A 70 -9.61 6.30 15.74
CA SER A 70 -9.03 5.12 16.40
C SER A 70 -9.25 3.80 15.66
N ASP A 71 -10.20 3.75 14.72
CA ASP A 71 -10.48 2.55 13.90
C ASP A 71 -9.50 2.39 12.73
N MET A 72 -8.63 3.38 12.50
CA MET A 72 -7.59 3.28 11.49
C MET A 72 -6.54 2.23 11.88
N ALA A 73 -6.02 1.53 10.87
CA ALA A 73 -5.01 0.51 11.02
C ALA A 73 -3.99 0.57 9.87
N ILE A 74 -2.96 -0.27 9.96
CA ILE A 74 -2.04 -0.49 8.85
C ILE A 74 -2.78 -1.32 7.79
N ILE A 75 -2.97 -0.75 6.61
CA ILE A 75 -3.76 -1.34 5.52
C ILE A 75 -2.90 -1.93 4.40
N GLY A 76 -1.59 -1.71 4.42
CA GLY A 76 -0.69 -2.25 3.42
C GLY A 76 0.75 -1.74 3.55
N ASN A 77 1.61 -2.17 2.64
CA ASN A 77 3.03 -1.81 2.59
C ASN A 77 3.52 -1.68 1.15
N ALA A 78 4.11 -0.53 0.81
CA ALA A 78 4.67 -0.27 -0.51
C ALA A 78 5.93 -1.10 -0.85
N THR A 79 6.59 -1.68 0.16
CA THR A 79 7.82 -2.46 0.00
C THR A 79 7.49 -3.85 -0.59
N PRO A 80 8.05 -4.23 -1.75
CA PRO A 80 7.79 -5.53 -2.35
C PRO A 80 8.42 -6.66 -1.53
N LYS A 81 7.75 -7.82 -1.52
CA LYS A 81 8.26 -9.01 -0.84
C LYS A 81 9.50 -9.58 -1.54
N PHE A 82 9.53 -9.48 -2.86
CA PHE A 82 10.68 -9.85 -3.68
C PHE A 82 10.68 -9.11 -5.02
N SER A 83 11.86 -9.03 -5.62
CA SER A 83 12.10 -8.50 -6.96
C SER A 83 12.95 -9.48 -7.76
N TYR A 84 12.76 -9.53 -9.07
CA TYR A 84 13.53 -10.38 -9.95
C TYR A 84 13.86 -9.68 -11.27
N GLY A 85 14.96 -10.10 -11.88
CA GLY A 85 15.42 -9.62 -13.17
C GLY A 85 16.14 -10.69 -13.96
N MET A 86 15.95 -10.74 -15.27
CA MET A 86 16.62 -11.70 -16.14
C MET A 86 16.91 -11.07 -17.51
N THR A 87 18.19 -10.99 -17.85
CA THR A 87 18.65 -10.70 -19.21
C THR A 87 19.04 -12.02 -19.87
N ASN A 88 18.60 -12.24 -21.10
CA ASN A 88 19.05 -13.36 -21.92
C ASN A 88 19.50 -12.84 -23.28
N ASP A 89 20.63 -13.39 -23.73
CA ASP A 89 21.22 -13.09 -25.02
C ASP A 89 21.38 -14.40 -25.79
N PHE A 90 20.77 -14.46 -26.97
CA PHE A 90 20.84 -15.58 -27.90
C PHE A 90 21.61 -15.15 -29.14
N SER A 91 22.64 -15.92 -29.47
CA SER A 91 23.39 -15.75 -30.71
C SER A 91 23.32 -17.04 -31.51
N TYR A 92 22.86 -16.94 -32.75
CA TYR A 92 22.88 -18.05 -33.70
C TYR A 92 23.30 -17.55 -35.08
N LYS A 93 24.49 -18.00 -35.53
CA LYS A 93 25.17 -17.50 -36.75
C LYS A 93 25.29 -15.96 -36.71
N ASN A 94 24.71 -15.27 -37.69
CA ASN A 94 24.71 -13.82 -37.82
C ASN A 94 23.50 -13.15 -37.16
N PHE A 95 22.68 -13.90 -36.42
CA PHE A 95 21.51 -13.38 -35.71
C PHE A 95 21.81 -13.28 -34.21
N ASN A 96 21.53 -12.10 -33.65
CA ASN A 96 21.59 -11.84 -32.23
C ASN A 96 20.22 -11.36 -31.76
N PHE A 97 19.71 -11.96 -30.69
CA PHE A 97 18.46 -11.58 -30.05
C PHE A 97 18.70 -11.48 -28.55
N SER A 98 18.27 -10.38 -27.96
CA SER A 98 18.32 -10.19 -26.52
C SER A 98 16.97 -9.79 -25.98
N PHE A 99 16.65 -10.28 -24.79
CA PHE A 99 15.46 -9.85 -24.05
C PHE A 99 15.77 -9.65 -22.58
N PHE A 100 15.01 -8.74 -21.97
CA PHE A 100 15.11 -8.39 -20.56
C PHE A 100 13.74 -8.49 -19.90
N LEU A 101 13.69 -9.13 -18.74
CA LEU A 101 12.51 -9.23 -17.88
C LEU A 101 12.86 -8.65 -16.52
N GLN A 102 11.98 -7.80 -15.97
CA GLN A 102 12.07 -7.29 -14.61
C GLN A 102 10.70 -7.33 -13.95
N GLY A 103 10.66 -7.64 -12.66
CA GLY A 103 9.43 -7.64 -11.88
C GLY A 103 9.65 -7.41 -10.39
N VAL A 104 8.60 -6.94 -9.74
CA VAL A 104 8.46 -6.87 -8.28
C VAL A 104 7.13 -7.50 -7.91
N GLN A 105 7.05 -8.16 -6.76
CA GLN A 105 5.81 -8.80 -6.33
C GLN A 105 5.60 -8.71 -4.83
N GLY A 106 4.32 -8.55 -4.46
CA GLY A 106 3.84 -8.56 -3.09
C GLY A 106 3.94 -7.21 -2.38
N ASN A 107 4.11 -6.11 -3.11
CA ASN A 107 3.85 -4.76 -2.60
C ASN A 107 2.37 -4.42 -2.74
N ASP A 108 1.89 -3.58 -1.84
CA ASP A 108 0.59 -2.93 -1.96
C ASP A 108 0.74 -1.58 -2.66
N ILE A 109 -0.32 -1.13 -3.33
CA ILE A 109 -0.36 0.16 -4.03
C ILE A 109 -1.55 0.96 -3.49
N LEU A 110 -1.25 2.12 -2.94
CA LEU A 110 -2.27 3.09 -2.60
C LEU A 110 -2.54 4.00 -3.81
N ASN A 111 -3.77 3.95 -4.32
CA ASN A 111 -4.18 4.73 -5.48
C ASN A 111 -4.95 5.98 -5.04
N ALA A 112 -4.28 7.13 -5.04
CA ALA A 112 -4.91 8.41 -4.69
C ALA A 112 -5.92 8.89 -5.74
N THR A 113 -5.69 8.66 -7.03
CA THR A 113 -6.63 9.05 -8.10
C THR A 113 -7.99 8.40 -7.90
N ARG A 114 -8.00 7.10 -7.58
CA ARG A 114 -9.21 6.35 -7.29
C ARG A 114 -9.96 6.90 -6.08
N ILE A 115 -9.24 7.42 -5.09
CA ILE A 115 -9.85 8.08 -3.93
C ILE A 115 -10.60 9.34 -4.38
N TYR A 116 -10.07 10.16 -5.29
CA TYR A 116 -10.78 11.35 -5.75
C TYR A 116 -11.97 11.03 -6.67
N THR A 117 -11.84 10.03 -7.54
CA THR A 117 -12.86 9.74 -8.56
C THR A 117 -13.97 8.83 -8.07
N GLU A 118 -13.69 7.96 -7.09
CA GLU A 118 -14.64 6.97 -6.56
C GLU A 118 -14.92 7.17 -5.06
N GLY A 119 -14.23 8.12 -4.42
CA GLY A 119 -14.56 8.47 -3.05
C GLY A 119 -15.93 9.12 -3.01
N MET A 120 -16.80 8.58 -2.15
CA MET A 120 -18.10 9.16 -1.85
C MET A 120 -17.87 10.42 -1.01
N TRP A 121 -17.38 11.48 -1.67
CA TRP A 121 -17.01 12.77 -1.11
C TRP A 121 -18.15 13.77 -1.18
N GLU A 122 -19.40 13.36 -0.96
CA GLU A 122 -20.52 14.27 -0.79
C GLU A 122 -21.77 13.47 -0.38
N PRO A 123 -22.61 13.99 0.54
CA PRO A 123 -23.97 13.49 0.73
C PRO A 123 -24.88 13.78 -0.48
#